data_AF-A0A250INE4-F1
#
_entry.id   AF-A0A250INE4-F1
#
_cell.length_a   1.000
_cell.length_b   1.000
_cell.length_c   1.000
_cell.angle_alpha   90.00
_cell.angle_beta   90.00
_cell.angle_gamma   90.00
#
_symmetry.space_group_name_H-M   'P 1'
#
loop_
_entity.id
_entity.type
_entity.pdbx_description
1 polymer ?
#
loop_
_entity_poly.entity_id
_entity_poly.type
_entity_poly.pdbx_seq_one_letter_code
_entity_poly.pdbx_strand_id
1 'polypeptide(L)'
;MRPYPRRTLLLMALALLAFLRLYYVTHSRPEPAPRPPPVRATTAPDRGQACLTLDRALEGALKDPNSATTWATVRRELDACPTLPSRACELGAALDARAPLDDAGPQALRELLDTLCQRCPAGLNPCSRAVIRSVMAVDVGGQTSLTSPRWHLEHAGPGTAEACSEVVRNLLAPAALDEGPPPEPRQALLAQLAPICIRAGQVPAPILRAAAVQGDVPARSWIPPTETSIQERARLTPDRVVGAPGGHPAFDGKESTSVDLQRTEQDPSWRKTGAVSGVFEPPVHEASSLRVKARGAGTLRAAIRVESGLGLHDPDTQHSFLLPLVCRFKGTGQWEDCALPVSLLDVEAISVFPDKRPLMLSEVEILGTR
;
A
#
# COMPACT_ATOMS: atom_id res chain seq x y z
N MET A 1 -59.06 -11.54 3.82
CA MET A 1 -58.45 -10.20 3.72
C MET A 1 -57.21 -10.17 4.61
N ARG A 2 -56.00 -10.24 4.03
CA ARG A 2 -54.73 -10.23 4.79
C ARG A 2 -54.34 -8.78 5.15
N PRO A 3 -53.96 -8.50 6.41
CA PRO A 3 -53.65 -7.14 6.84
C PRO A 3 -52.33 -6.64 6.23
N TYR A 4 -52.38 -5.44 5.64
CA TYR A 4 -51.23 -4.72 5.10
C TYR A 4 -50.15 -4.49 6.18
N PRO A 5 -48.85 -4.65 5.86
CA PRO A 5 -47.77 -4.53 6.83
C PRO A 5 -47.44 -3.06 7.10
N ARG A 6 -48.33 -2.36 7.79
CA ARG A 6 -48.16 -0.95 8.20
C ARG A 6 -46.88 -0.72 9.01
N ARG A 7 -46.44 -1.73 9.77
CA ARG A 7 -45.23 -1.68 10.59
C ARG A 7 -43.95 -1.53 9.75
N THR A 8 -43.87 -2.25 8.62
CA THR A 8 -42.69 -2.21 7.74
C THR A 8 -42.59 -0.88 7.00
N LEU A 9 -43.71 -0.33 6.54
CA LEU A 9 -43.77 1.00 5.94
C LEU A 9 -43.35 2.10 6.92
N LEU A 10 -43.78 2.01 8.17
CA LEU A 10 -43.45 3.00 9.20
C LEU A 10 -41.96 2.96 9.58
N LEU A 11 -41.36 1.76 9.61
CA LEU A 11 -39.92 1.59 9.83
C LEU A 11 -39.09 2.12 8.65
N MET A 12 -39.51 1.87 7.41
CA MET A 12 -38.82 2.43 6.23
C MET A 12 -38.91 3.96 6.18
N ALA A 13 -40.05 4.54 6.55
CA ALA A 13 -40.20 5.99 6.62
C ALA A 13 -39.30 6.62 7.71
N LEU A 14 -39.18 5.98 8.87
CA LEU A 14 -38.27 6.41 9.93
C LEU A 14 -36.80 6.33 9.51
N ALA A 15 -36.41 5.26 8.82
CA ALA A 15 -35.05 5.11 8.29
C ALA A 15 -34.73 6.21 7.26
N LEU A 16 -35.68 6.53 6.37
CA LEU A 16 -35.54 7.60 5.37
C LEU A 16 -35.41 8.99 6.03
N LEU A 17 -36.20 9.27 7.07
CA LEU A 17 -36.10 10.53 7.82
C LEU A 17 -34.77 10.66 8.55
N ALA A 18 -34.27 9.57 9.15
CA ALA A 18 -32.95 9.57 9.78
C ALA A 18 -31.83 9.84 8.76
N PHE A 19 -31.92 9.21 7.58
CA PHE A 19 -30.95 9.41 6.50
C PHE A 19 -30.98 10.83 5.93
N LEU A 20 -32.18 11.40 5.71
CA LEU A 20 -32.36 12.79 5.27
C LEU A 20 -31.79 13.78 6.28
N ARG A 21 -31.98 13.53 7.58
CA ARG A 21 -31.44 14.39 8.63
C ARG A 21 -29.92 14.33 8.69
N LEU A 22 -29.34 13.13 8.57
CA LEU A 22 -27.89 12.95 8.53
C LEU A 22 -27.27 13.61 7.28
N TYR A 23 -27.93 13.48 6.13
CA TYR A 23 -27.53 14.13 4.90
C TYR A 23 -27.56 15.65 5.04
N TYR A 24 -28.63 16.22 5.62
CA TYR A 24 -28.72 17.67 5.82
C TYR A 24 -27.63 18.18 6.78
N VAL A 25 -27.36 17.48 7.89
CA VAL A 25 -26.31 17.88 8.84
C VAL A 25 -24.91 17.80 8.23
N THR A 26 -24.64 16.82 7.37
CA THR A 26 -23.31 16.63 6.76
C THR A 26 -23.09 17.48 5.50
N HIS A 27 -24.16 17.93 4.83
CA HIS A 27 -24.08 18.63 3.54
C HIS A 27 -24.70 20.04 3.55
N SER A 28 -25.12 20.56 4.71
CA SER A 28 -25.50 21.98 4.85
C SER A 28 -24.25 22.84 4.68
N ARG A 29 -24.18 23.57 3.57
CA ARG A 29 -23.19 24.65 3.42
C ARG A 29 -23.49 25.75 4.44
N PRO A 30 -22.47 26.30 5.12
CA PRO A 30 -22.68 27.48 5.96
C PRO A 30 -23.21 28.65 5.11
N GLU A 31 -24.20 29.34 5.65
CA GLU A 31 -24.80 30.52 5.06
C GLU A 31 -23.72 31.61 4.85
N PRO A 32 -23.64 32.23 3.66
CA PRO A 32 -22.62 33.24 3.40
C PRO A 32 -22.89 34.49 4.24
N ALA A 33 -21.86 34.94 4.98
CA ALA A 33 -21.90 36.20 5.71
C ALA A 33 -22.29 37.39 4.80
N PRO A 34 -22.99 38.41 5.33
CA PRO A 34 -23.41 39.56 4.55
C PRO A 34 -22.19 40.33 4.00
N ARG A 35 -22.21 40.59 2.68
CA ARG A 35 -21.11 41.27 1.98
C ARG A 35 -20.94 42.72 2.48
N PRO A 36 -19.71 43.19 2.73
CA PRO A 36 -19.44 44.60 2.90
C PRO A 36 -19.66 45.37 1.58
N PRO A 37 -19.98 46.68 1.64
CA PRO A 37 -20.28 47.49 0.46
C PRO A 37 -19.08 47.59 -0.49
N PRO A 38 -19.32 47.79 -1.80
CA PRO A 38 -18.28 47.70 -2.82
C PRO A 38 -17.29 48.86 -2.69
N VAL A 39 -16.05 48.54 -2.33
CA VAL A 39 -14.90 49.43 -2.53
C VAL A 39 -14.55 49.36 -4.02
N ARG A 40 -14.47 50.52 -4.68
CA ARG A 40 -14.00 50.65 -6.07
C ARG A 40 -12.67 49.92 -6.24
N ALA A 41 -12.69 48.81 -6.95
CA ALA A 41 -11.50 48.07 -7.34
C ALA A 41 -10.94 48.67 -8.64
N THR A 42 -9.72 49.16 -8.56
CA THR A 42 -8.79 49.22 -9.69
C THR A 42 -8.71 47.82 -10.33
N THR A 43 -8.72 47.77 -11.66
CA THR A 43 -8.73 46.57 -12.50
C THR A 43 -7.65 45.56 -12.11
N ALA A 44 -8.02 44.53 -11.35
CA ALA A 44 -7.25 43.29 -11.23
C ALA A 44 -7.64 42.37 -12.40
N PRO A 45 -6.71 41.55 -12.94
CA PRO A 45 -7.04 40.62 -14.01
C PRO A 45 -8.12 39.63 -13.54
N ASP A 46 -9.09 39.38 -14.40
CA ASP A 46 -10.28 38.56 -14.15
C ASP A 46 -9.89 37.09 -13.94
N ARG A 47 -9.59 36.71 -12.69
CA ARG A 47 -9.16 35.35 -12.30
C ARG A 47 -10.16 34.26 -12.69
N GLY A 48 -11.45 34.61 -12.78
CA GLY A 48 -12.50 33.68 -13.19
C GLY A 48 -12.46 33.33 -14.68
N GLN A 49 -12.09 34.27 -15.55
CA GLN A 49 -12.07 34.05 -16.99
C GLN A 49 -10.88 33.17 -17.41
N ALA A 50 -9.72 33.34 -16.77
CA ALA A 50 -8.52 32.54 -17.04
C ALA A 50 -8.75 31.04 -16.80
N CYS A 51 -9.51 30.65 -15.77
CA CYS A 51 -9.86 29.25 -15.55
C CYS A 51 -10.80 28.65 -16.60
N LEU A 52 -11.62 29.49 -17.25
CA LEU A 52 -12.59 29.05 -18.26
C LEU A 52 -11.99 28.86 -19.65
N THR A 53 -10.84 29.47 -19.92
CA THR A 53 -10.14 29.39 -21.22
C THR A 53 -8.93 28.46 -21.20
N LEU A 54 -8.50 28.06 -20.00
CA LEU A 54 -7.29 27.26 -19.78
C LEU A 54 -7.26 25.94 -20.55
N ASP A 55 -8.40 25.24 -20.65
CA ASP A 55 -8.52 24.00 -21.40
C ASP A 55 -8.22 24.22 -22.89
N ARG A 56 -8.79 25.26 -23.49
CA ARG A 56 -8.54 25.63 -24.90
C ARG A 56 -7.10 26.08 -25.12
N ALA A 57 -6.51 26.79 -24.17
CA ALA A 57 -5.12 27.20 -24.26
C ALA A 57 -4.18 25.98 -24.23
N LEU A 58 -4.43 25.00 -23.34
CA LEU A 58 -3.69 23.74 -23.29
C LEU A 58 -3.86 22.91 -24.58
N GLU A 59 -5.07 22.83 -25.12
CA GLU A 59 -5.31 22.21 -26.45
C GLU A 59 -4.56 22.94 -27.57
N GLY A 60 -4.45 24.27 -27.48
CA GLY A 60 -3.63 25.08 -28.38
C GLY A 60 -2.16 24.70 -28.32
N ALA A 61 -1.59 24.56 -27.12
CA ALA A 61 -0.20 24.12 -26.93
C ALA A 61 0.04 22.68 -27.41
N LEU A 62 -0.95 21.80 -27.30
CA LEU A 62 -0.87 20.44 -27.86
C LEU A 62 -0.86 20.44 -29.40
N LYS A 63 -1.56 21.38 -30.04
CA LYS A 63 -1.62 21.52 -31.50
C LYS A 63 -0.36 22.19 -32.06
N ASP A 64 0.15 23.21 -31.39
CA ASP A 64 1.34 23.96 -31.79
C ASP A 64 2.34 24.08 -30.62
N PRO A 65 3.13 23.02 -30.38
CA PRO A 65 4.01 22.93 -29.21
C PRO A 65 5.28 23.77 -29.33
N ASN A 66 5.55 24.40 -30.47
CA ASN A 66 6.75 25.23 -30.67
C ASN A 66 6.44 26.73 -30.66
N SER A 67 5.16 27.12 -30.57
CA SER A 67 4.74 28.53 -30.59
C SER A 67 4.93 29.22 -29.24
N ALA A 68 5.93 30.11 -29.16
CA ALA A 68 6.22 30.91 -27.97
C ALA A 68 5.03 31.76 -27.47
N THR A 69 4.14 32.20 -28.36
CA THR A 69 2.95 32.97 -28.00
C THR A 69 1.88 32.10 -27.35
N THR A 70 1.70 30.88 -27.84
CA THR A 70 0.83 29.87 -27.24
C THR A 70 1.32 29.53 -25.82
N TRP A 71 2.63 29.32 -25.66
CA TRP A 71 3.27 29.08 -24.36
C TRP A 71 3.03 30.19 -23.35
N ALA A 72 3.31 31.43 -23.73
CA ALA A 72 3.13 32.58 -22.86
C ALA A 72 1.66 32.77 -22.43
N THR A 73 0.73 32.39 -23.30
CA THR A 73 -0.71 32.43 -23.01
C THR A 73 -1.09 31.38 -21.98
N VAL A 74 -0.71 30.11 -22.20
CA VAL A 74 -1.01 29.02 -21.26
C VAL A 74 -0.40 29.28 -19.88
N ARG A 75 0.87 29.70 -19.82
CA ARG A 75 1.54 30.02 -18.55
C ARG A 75 0.77 31.08 -17.77
N ARG A 76 0.38 32.17 -18.44
CA ARG A 76 -0.38 33.26 -17.84
C ARG A 76 -1.74 32.80 -17.31
N GLU A 77 -2.45 31.98 -18.08
CA GLU A 77 -3.76 31.45 -17.67
C GLU A 77 -3.63 30.45 -16.51
N LEU A 78 -2.61 29.60 -16.51
CA LEU A 78 -2.29 28.71 -15.39
C LEU A 78 -2.02 29.52 -14.12
N ASP A 79 -1.15 30.53 -14.19
CA ASP A 79 -0.78 31.35 -13.02
C ASP A 79 -1.98 32.15 -12.50
N ALA A 80 -2.87 32.60 -13.38
CA ALA A 80 -4.07 33.36 -13.03
C ALA A 80 -5.22 32.47 -12.50
N CYS A 81 -5.21 31.17 -12.79
CA CYS A 81 -6.26 30.24 -12.38
C CYS A 81 -5.87 29.49 -11.10
N PRO A 82 -6.39 29.86 -9.90
CA PRO A 82 -5.98 29.23 -8.64
C PRO A 82 -6.41 27.75 -8.53
N THR A 83 -7.57 27.40 -9.07
CA THR A 83 -8.13 26.04 -9.04
C THR A 83 -8.29 25.53 -10.46
N LEU A 84 -7.48 24.56 -10.85
CA LEU A 84 -7.48 24.03 -12.20
C LEU A 84 -8.80 23.27 -12.49
N PRO A 85 -9.42 23.47 -13.67
CA PRO A 85 -10.58 22.71 -14.08
C PRO A 85 -10.18 21.25 -14.34
N SER A 86 -11.10 20.31 -14.08
CA SER A 86 -10.84 18.86 -14.27
C SER A 86 -10.36 18.54 -15.68
N ARG A 87 -10.95 19.19 -16.68
CA ARG A 87 -10.59 19.01 -18.09
C ARG A 87 -9.13 19.37 -18.38
N ALA A 88 -8.59 20.42 -17.75
CA ALA A 88 -7.18 20.77 -17.89
C ALA A 88 -6.26 19.67 -17.34
N CYS A 89 -6.63 19.06 -16.21
CA CYS A 89 -5.89 17.94 -15.63
C CYS A 89 -5.95 16.68 -16.51
N GLU A 90 -7.09 16.41 -17.15
CA GLU A 90 -7.24 15.29 -18.11
C GLU A 90 -6.33 15.42 -19.33
N LEU A 91 -6.06 16.66 -19.79
CA LEU A 91 -5.14 16.91 -20.92
C LEU A 91 -3.68 16.57 -20.60
N GLY A 92 -3.32 16.36 -19.33
CA GLY A 92 -1.97 15.99 -18.92
C GLY A 92 -1.45 14.71 -19.59
N ALA A 93 -2.31 13.71 -19.82
CA ALA A 93 -1.91 12.49 -20.54
C ALA A 93 -1.55 12.76 -22.02
N ALA A 94 -2.21 13.72 -22.65
CA ALA A 94 -1.88 14.13 -24.02
C ALA A 94 -0.58 14.95 -24.06
N LEU A 95 -0.30 15.76 -23.02
CA LEU A 95 0.96 16.49 -22.88
C LEU A 95 2.14 15.54 -22.69
N ASP A 96 1.99 14.56 -21.80
CA ASP A 96 2.97 13.51 -21.54
C ASP A 96 3.33 12.73 -22.81
N ALA A 97 2.32 12.34 -23.60
CA ALA A 97 2.52 11.64 -24.87
C ALA A 97 3.23 12.47 -25.95
N ARG A 98 3.16 13.81 -25.89
CA ARG A 98 3.76 14.73 -26.87
C ARG A 98 5.13 15.28 -26.45
N ALA A 99 5.53 15.06 -25.20
CA ALA A 99 6.83 15.44 -24.67
C ALA A 99 7.43 14.32 -23.81
N PRO A 100 7.70 13.14 -24.40
CA PRO A 100 8.28 12.03 -23.67
C PRO A 100 9.59 12.44 -23.02
N LEU A 101 9.87 11.90 -21.83
CA LEU A 101 11.02 12.27 -20.99
C LEU A 101 12.36 11.85 -21.59
N ASP A 102 12.36 10.82 -22.44
CA ASP A 102 13.56 10.23 -23.04
C ASP A 102 13.99 10.93 -24.33
N ASP A 103 13.13 11.79 -24.90
CA ASP A 103 13.44 12.58 -26.10
C ASP A 103 13.70 14.06 -25.75
N ALA A 104 14.40 14.76 -26.65
CA ALA A 104 14.48 16.22 -26.71
C ALA A 104 13.12 16.85 -27.12
N GLY A 105 12.03 16.36 -26.54
CA GLY A 105 10.71 16.95 -26.69
C GLY A 105 10.70 18.41 -26.22
N PRO A 106 9.69 19.21 -26.63
CA PRO A 106 9.64 20.62 -26.27
C PRO A 106 9.68 20.79 -24.74
N GLN A 107 10.78 21.34 -24.21
CA GLN A 107 10.99 21.54 -22.77
C GLN A 107 9.80 22.27 -22.13
N ALA A 108 9.19 23.19 -22.87
CA ALA A 108 8.02 23.93 -22.45
C ALA A 108 6.81 23.01 -22.15
N LEU A 109 6.55 21.96 -22.93
CA LEU A 109 5.46 20.98 -22.66
C LEU A 109 5.71 20.22 -21.37
N ARG A 110 6.97 19.91 -21.09
CA ARG A 110 7.37 19.23 -19.86
C ARG A 110 7.17 20.13 -18.63
N GLU A 111 7.48 21.42 -18.74
CA GLU A 111 7.20 22.40 -17.67
C GLU A 111 5.69 22.60 -17.42
N LEU A 112 4.87 22.55 -18.47
CA LEU A 112 3.41 22.57 -18.30
C LEU A 112 2.92 21.30 -17.61
N LEU A 113 3.41 20.14 -18.03
CA LEU A 113 3.04 18.86 -17.40
C LEU A 113 3.40 18.88 -15.91
N ASP A 114 4.62 19.32 -15.56
CA ASP A 114 5.05 19.47 -14.18
C ASP A 114 4.11 20.40 -13.39
N THR A 115 3.77 21.57 -13.97
CA THR A 115 2.83 22.51 -13.34
C THR A 115 1.46 21.88 -13.09
N LEU A 116 0.94 21.08 -14.05
CA LEU A 116 -0.31 20.35 -13.87
C LEU A 116 -0.16 19.27 -12.79
N CYS A 117 0.94 18.53 -12.75
CA CYS A 117 1.19 17.51 -11.72
C CYS A 117 1.30 18.11 -10.32
N GLN A 118 1.87 19.30 -10.15
CA GLN A 118 1.97 19.94 -8.85
C GLN A 118 0.64 20.52 -8.34
N ARG A 119 -0.32 20.80 -9.23
CA ARG A 119 -1.53 21.59 -8.92
C ARG A 119 -2.84 20.85 -9.08
N CYS A 120 -2.88 19.79 -9.90
CA CYS A 120 -4.07 18.97 -10.06
C CYS A 120 -4.31 18.13 -8.80
N PRO A 121 -5.57 18.04 -8.32
CA PRO A 121 -5.91 17.26 -7.13
C PRO A 121 -5.68 15.76 -7.37
N ALA A 122 -5.57 15.00 -6.27
CA ALA A 122 -5.56 13.53 -6.31
C ALA A 122 -6.76 12.98 -7.10
N GLY A 123 -6.59 11.83 -7.77
CA GLY A 123 -7.58 11.21 -8.66
C GLY A 123 -7.62 11.79 -10.08
N LEU A 124 -7.26 13.07 -10.26
CA LEU A 124 -7.13 13.72 -11.58
C LEU A 124 -5.68 14.04 -11.95
N ASN A 125 -4.74 13.78 -11.04
CA ASN A 125 -3.34 14.14 -11.21
C ASN A 125 -2.70 13.35 -12.37
N PRO A 126 -2.18 14.02 -13.41
CA PRO A 126 -1.67 13.31 -14.58
C PRO A 126 -0.41 12.49 -14.28
N CYS A 127 0.45 12.96 -13.38
CA CYS A 127 1.64 12.22 -12.96
C CYS A 127 1.29 10.98 -12.12
N SER A 128 0.37 11.09 -11.16
CA SER A 128 -0.06 9.89 -10.38
C SER A 128 -0.64 8.83 -11.32
N ARG A 129 -1.50 9.24 -12.26
CA ARG A 129 -2.10 8.33 -13.26
C ARG A 129 -1.06 7.70 -14.18
N ALA A 130 0.01 8.41 -14.54
CA ALA A 130 1.10 7.84 -15.31
C ALA A 130 1.82 6.74 -14.53
N VAL A 131 2.16 6.98 -13.25
CA VAL A 131 2.77 5.97 -12.36
C VAL A 131 1.86 4.75 -12.23
N ILE A 132 0.57 4.95 -11.95
CA ILE A 132 -0.40 3.86 -11.79
C ILE A 132 -0.47 3.02 -13.07
N ARG A 133 -0.53 3.65 -14.24
CA ARG A 133 -0.50 2.93 -15.53
C ARG A 133 0.78 2.10 -15.69
N SER A 134 1.94 2.64 -15.33
CA SER A 134 3.21 1.90 -15.40
C SER A 134 3.25 0.72 -14.44
N VAL A 135 2.74 0.89 -13.21
CA VAL A 135 2.63 -0.19 -12.22
C VAL A 135 1.70 -1.30 -12.71
N MET A 136 0.56 -0.95 -13.31
CA MET A 136 -0.39 -1.92 -13.88
C MET A 136 0.12 -2.60 -15.16
N ALA A 137 0.94 -1.91 -15.96
CA ALA A 137 1.43 -2.43 -17.23
C ALA A 137 2.63 -3.38 -17.08
N VAL A 138 3.28 -3.42 -15.90
CA VAL A 138 4.53 -4.19 -15.68
C VAL A 138 4.36 -5.69 -15.94
N ASP A 139 3.14 -6.22 -15.78
CA ASP A 139 2.82 -7.64 -15.97
C ASP A 139 2.54 -8.02 -17.44
N VAL A 140 2.43 -7.03 -18.34
CA VAL A 140 2.06 -7.24 -19.76
C VAL A 140 3.30 -7.48 -20.65
N GLY A 141 4.50 -7.56 -20.07
CA GLY A 141 5.71 -8.03 -20.76
C GLY A 141 6.32 -7.05 -21.79
N GLY A 142 5.94 -5.78 -21.74
CA GLY A 142 6.58 -4.73 -22.56
C GLY A 142 7.86 -4.19 -21.91
N GLN A 143 8.90 -3.97 -22.72
CA GLN A 143 10.03 -3.11 -22.31
C GLN A 143 9.49 -1.71 -22.04
N THR A 144 9.32 -1.38 -20.77
CA THR A 144 8.83 -0.06 -20.36
C THR A 144 10.04 0.78 -19.96
N SER A 145 10.20 1.97 -20.57
CA SER A 145 11.19 2.94 -20.10
C SER A 145 10.92 3.27 -18.63
N LEU A 146 11.90 2.99 -17.77
CA LEU A 146 11.77 3.17 -16.32
C LEU A 146 12.05 4.61 -15.87
N THR A 147 12.66 5.44 -16.73
CA THR A 147 12.95 6.86 -16.46
C THR A 147 11.67 7.66 -16.22
N SER A 148 10.62 7.31 -16.95
CA SER A 148 9.34 7.99 -16.96
C SER A 148 8.57 7.90 -15.63
N PRO A 149 8.25 6.69 -15.10
CA PRO A 149 7.47 6.57 -13.87
C PRO A 149 8.19 7.17 -12.65
N ARG A 150 9.52 7.16 -12.62
CA ARG A 150 10.28 7.79 -11.54
C ARG A 150 10.06 9.31 -11.53
N TRP A 151 10.23 9.97 -12.67
CA TRP A 151 10.02 11.42 -12.78
C TRP A 151 8.59 11.78 -12.42
N HIS A 152 7.59 11.06 -12.93
CA HIS A 152 6.19 11.32 -12.60
C HIS A 152 5.93 11.24 -11.10
N LEU A 153 6.48 10.23 -10.42
CA LEU A 153 6.29 10.09 -8.97
C LEU A 153 6.97 11.22 -8.17
N GLU A 154 8.15 11.67 -8.59
CA GLU A 154 8.86 12.81 -7.97
C GLU A 154 8.08 14.13 -8.10
N HIS A 155 7.27 14.28 -9.15
CA HIS A 155 6.52 15.52 -9.46
C HIS A 155 5.00 15.39 -9.21
N ALA A 156 4.51 14.27 -8.68
CA ALA A 156 3.08 14.00 -8.53
C ALA A 156 2.36 14.93 -7.55
N GLY A 157 3.09 15.65 -6.68
CA GLY A 157 2.52 16.65 -5.78
C GLY A 157 1.34 16.09 -4.96
N PRO A 158 0.12 16.66 -5.07
CA PRO A 158 -1.07 16.13 -4.38
C PRO A 158 -1.42 14.68 -4.73
N GLY A 159 -0.97 14.16 -5.88
CA GLY A 159 -1.21 12.79 -6.33
C GLY A 159 -0.23 11.75 -5.77
N THR A 160 0.80 12.14 -5.01
CA THR A 160 1.86 11.23 -4.52
C THR A 160 1.30 10.10 -3.65
N ALA A 161 0.36 10.39 -2.74
CA ALA A 161 -0.21 9.37 -1.85
C ALA A 161 -0.94 8.27 -2.64
N GLU A 162 -1.73 8.66 -3.64
CA GLU A 162 -2.46 7.74 -4.52
C GLU A 162 -1.49 6.85 -5.32
N ALA A 163 -0.49 7.46 -5.97
CA ALA A 163 0.51 6.72 -6.72
C ALA A 163 1.29 5.72 -5.85
N CYS A 164 1.68 6.15 -4.65
CA CYS A 164 2.39 5.29 -3.71
C CYS A 164 1.52 4.17 -3.15
N SER A 165 0.22 4.39 -2.97
CA SER A 165 -0.70 3.33 -2.57
C SER A 165 -0.74 2.19 -3.60
N GLU A 166 -0.67 2.51 -4.89
CA GLU A 166 -0.62 1.51 -5.97
C GLU A 166 0.75 0.81 -6.05
N VAL A 167 1.85 1.52 -5.79
CA VAL A 167 3.19 0.91 -5.64
C VAL A 167 3.19 -0.08 -4.46
N VAL A 168 2.61 0.29 -3.32
CA VAL A 168 2.51 -0.59 -2.16
C VAL A 168 1.67 -1.81 -2.48
N ARG A 169 0.46 -1.61 -3.05
CA ARG A 169 -0.50 -2.68 -3.33
C ARG A 169 0.02 -3.70 -4.34
N ASN A 170 0.63 -3.25 -5.43
CA ASN A 170 0.92 -4.12 -6.57
C ASN A 170 2.39 -4.51 -6.71
N LEU A 171 3.30 -3.83 -6.02
CA LEU A 171 4.73 -4.14 -6.07
C LEU A 171 5.26 -4.59 -4.70
N LEU A 172 5.11 -3.77 -3.66
CA LEU A 172 5.78 -4.02 -2.38
C LEU A 172 5.09 -5.12 -1.55
N ALA A 173 3.76 -5.10 -1.43
CA ALA A 173 3.02 -6.13 -0.69
C ALA A 173 3.21 -7.53 -1.29
N PRO A 174 3.13 -7.73 -2.63
CA PRO A 174 3.48 -9.02 -3.23
C PRO A 174 4.93 -9.45 -2.97
N ALA A 175 5.88 -8.51 -2.96
CA ALA A 175 7.28 -8.80 -2.64
C ALA A 175 7.52 -9.21 -1.17
N ALA A 176 6.51 -9.12 -0.31
CA ALA A 176 6.53 -9.61 1.07
C ALA A 176 5.86 -10.99 1.25
N LEU A 177 5.43 -11.62 0.15
CA LEU A 177 4.84 -12.97 0.15
C LEU A 177 5.89 -14.02 -0.25
N ASP A 178 5.73 -15.25 0.22
CA ASP A 178 6.59 -16.39 -0.16
C ASP A 178 6.17 -17.00 -1.51
N GLU A 179 6.18 -16.17 -2.56
CA GLU A 179 5.89 -16.55 -3.96
C GLU A 179 7.17 -16.65 -4.83
N GLY A 180 8.34 -16.45 -4.19
CA GLY A 180 9.62 -16.31 -4.86
C GLY A 180 9.89 -14.90 -5.38
N PRO A 181 11.09 -14.65 -5.91
CA PRO A 181 11.49 -13.31 -6.31
C PRO A 181 10.61 -12.78 -7.45
N PRO A 182 10.17 -11.51 -7.38
CA PRO A 182 9.34 -10.95 -8.42
C PRO A 182 10.10 -10.90 -9.76
N PRO A 183 9.41 -10.90 -10.91
CA PRO A 183 10.09 -10.77 -12.21
C PRO A 183 10.97 -9.52 -12.30
N GLU A 184 12.05 -9.58 -13.07
CA GLU A 184 13.05 -8.50 -13.18
C GLU A 184 12.45 -7.12 -13.53
N PRO A 185 11.47 -6.98 -14.47
CA PRO A 185 10.81 -5.70 -14.72
C PRO A 185 10.09 -5.13 -13.48
N ARG A 186 9.47 -5.99 -12.68
CA ARG A 186 8.78 -5.62 -11.44
C ARG A 186 9.78 -5.21 -10.36
N GLN A 187 10.89 -5.93 -10.22
CA GLN A 187 11.99 -5.56 -9.32
C GLN A 187 12.57 -4.20 -9.67
N ALA A 188 12.84 -3.96 -10.96
CA ALA A 188 13.42 -2.71 -11.44
C ALA A 188 12.49 -1.52 -11.17
N LEU A 189 11.18 -1.68 -11.40
CA LEU A 189 10.19 -0.65 -11.10
C LEU A 189 10.08 -0.38 -9.60
N LEU A 190 10.00 -1.44 -8.78
CA LEU A 190 9.94 -1.32 -7.32
C LEU A 190 11.18 -0.61 -6.76
N ALA A 191 12.38 -0.95 -7.26
CA ALA A 191 13.63 -0.35 -6.82
C ALA A 191 13.71 1.16 -7.09
N GLN A 192 13.04 1.65 -8.13
CA GLN A 192 13.02 3.08 -8.46
C GLN A 192 11.94 3.84 -7.68
N LEU A 193 10.75 3.25 -7.53
CA LEU A 193 9.59 3.95 -6.95
C LEU A 193 9.52 3.85 -5.43
N ALA A 194 9.87 2.71 -4.84
CA ALA A 194 9.75 2.51 -3.40
C ALA A 194 10.55 3.54 -2.57
N PRO A 195 11.81 3.88 -2.89
CA PRO A 195 12.54 4.89 -2.14
C PRO A 195 11.87 6.27 -2.14
N ILE A 196 11.18 6.65 -3.22
CA ILE A 196 10.45 7.91 -3.30
C ILE A 196 9.23 7.85 -2.37
N CYS A 197 8.45 6.77 -2.42
CA CYS A 197 7.29 6.59 -1.55
C CYS A 197 7.65 6.51 -0.07
N ILE A 198 8.80 5.90 0.27
CA ILE A 198 9.31 5.84 1.64
C ILE A 198 9.68 7.25 2.13
N ARG A 199 10.43 8.02 1.34
CA ARG A 199 10.77 9.42 1.68
C ARG A 199 9.53 10.31 1.83
N ALA A 200 8.48 10.04 1.06
CA ALA A 200 7.20 10.73 1.14
C ALA A 200 6.32 10.26 2.32
N GLY A 201 6.76 9.29 3.11
CA GLY A 201 6.00 8.74 4.24
C GLY A 201 4.75 7.96 3.84
N GLN A 202 4.68 7.45 2.60
CA GLN A 202 3.50 6.80 2.03
C GLN A 202 3.59 5.26 2.04
N VAL A 203 4.59 4.69 2.70
CA VAL A 203 4.79 3.23 2.80
C VAL A 203 4.58 2.78 4.24
N PRO A 204 3.59 1.90 4.51
CA PRO A 204 3.40 1.34 5.85
C PRO A 204 4.62 0.55 6.32
N ALA A 205 5.11 0.83 7.52
CA ALA A 205 6.28 0.18 8.10
C ALA A 205 6.17 -1.36 8.22
N PRO A 206 5.01 -1.95 8.58
CA PRO A 206 4.86 -3.40 8.62
C PRO A 206 5.13 -4.06 7.26
N ILE A 207 4.65 -3.46 6.17
CA ILE A 207 4.83 -3.98 4.80
C ILE A 207 6.29 -3.90 4.38
N LEU A 208 6.95 -2.76 4.63
CA LEU A 208 8.36 -2.57 4.27
C LEU A 208 9.27 -3.56 5.01
N ARG A 209 9.02 -3.77 6.31
CA ARG A 209 9.78 -4.73 7.13
C ARG A 209 9.50 -6.18 6.72
N ALA A 210 8.25 -6.52 6.37
CA ALA A 210 7.90 -7.81 5.82
C ALA A 210 8.69 -8.12 4.53
N ALA A 211 8.72 -7.19 3.58
CA ALA A 211 9.49 -7.33 2.33
C ALA A 211 11.00 -7.46 2.58
N ALA A 212 11.53 -6.74 3.57
CA ALA A 212 12.93 -6.85 3.97
C ALA A 212 13.29 -8.21 4.60
N VAL A 213 12.36 -8.84 5.32
CA VAL A 213 12.52 -10.20 5.86
C VAL A 213 12.41 -11.26 4.76
N GLN A 214 11.47 -11.11 3.83
CA GLN A 214 11.36 -12.00 2.66
C GLN A 214 12.66 -12.02 1.84
N GLY A 215 13.29 -10.85 1.67
CA GLY A 215 14.67 -10.74 1.15
C GLY A 215 14.79 -10.82 -0.38
N ASP A 216 13.68 -10.93 -1.10
CA ASP A 216 13.63 -11.01 -2.57
C ASP A 216 13.81 -9.64 -3.26
N VAL A 217 13.78 -8.55 -2.48
CA VAL A 217 13.96 -7.18 -2.94
C VAL A 217 14.87 -6.43 -1.96
N PRO A 218 15.55 -5.34 -2.37
CA PRO A 218 16.51 -4.64 -1.52
C PRO A 218 15.84 -3.76 -0.43
N ALA A 219 14.66 -4.14 0.07
CA ALA A 219 13.87 -3.38 1.04
C ALA A 219 14.63 -3.08 2.33
N ARG A 220 15.54 -3.96 2.76
CA ARG A 220 16.39 -3.74 3.93
C ARG A 220 17.20 -2.44 3.83
N SER A 221 17.72 -2.10 2.65
CA SER A 221 18.55 -0.89 2.47
C SER A 221 17.73 0.40 2.49
N TRP A 222 16.40 0.31 2.39
CA TRP A 222 15.49 1.45 2.46
C TRP A 222 14.97 1.72 3.87
N ILE A 223 15.16 0.77 4.79
CA ILE A 223 14.79 0.93 6.19
C ILE A 223 15.91 1.69 6.89
N PRO A 224 15.64 2.87 7.48
CA PRO A 224 16.66 3.56 8.25
C PRO A 224 17.08 2.68 9.44
N PRO A 225 18.37 2.66 9.81
CA PRO A 225 18.82 1.95 10.99
C PRO A 225 18.00 2.43 12.20
N THR A 226 17.25 1.51 12.80
CA THR A 226 16.41 1.85 13.95
C THR A 226 17.31 1.94 15.17
N GLU A 227 17.24 3.04 15.93
CA GLU A 227 17.82 3.06 17.27
C GLU A 227 17.21 1.92 18.07
N THR A 228 18.05 1.11 18.70
CA THR A 228 17.60 -0.05 19.45
C THR A 228 16.72 0.45 20.60
N SER A 229 15.40 0.30 20.46
CA SER A 229 14.44 0.58 21.52
C SER A 229 14.89 -0.13 22.79
N ILE A 230 15.03 0.63 23.88
CA ILE A 230 15.41 0.14 25.22
C ILE A 230 14.23 -0.62 25.87
N GLN A 231 13.08 -0.75 25.18
CA GLN A 231 11.96 -1.52 25.70
C GLN A 231 12.39 -2.96 26.01
N GLU A 232 11.97 -3.42 27.19
CA GLU A 232 12.27 -4.74 27.69
C GLU A 232 11.61 -5.79 26.78
N ARG A 233 12.43 -6.51 26.02
CA ARG A 233 11.97 -7.58 25.13
C ARG A 233 11.71 -8.82 25.97
N ALA A 234 10.52 -9.37 25.83
CA ALA A 234 10.10 -10.56 26.56
C ALA A 234 9.85 -11.73 25.61
N ARG A 235 9.92 -12.94 26.17
CA ARG A 235 9.39 -14.14 25.53
C ARG A 235 7.87 -14.03 25.51
N LEU A 236 7.27 -14.11 24.33
CA LEU A 236 5.82 -13.96 24.16
C LEU A 236 5.16 -15.33 24.02
N THR A 237 4.12 -15.57 24.81
CA THR A 237 3.24 -16.73 24.67
C THR A 237 2.08 -16.38 23.73
N PRO A 238 1.71 -17.22 22.76
CA PRO A 238 0.51 -17.01 21.95
C PRO A 238 -0.78 -17.08 22.78
N ASP A 239 -1.82 -16.36 22.35
CA ASP A 239 -3.14 -16.41 23.02
C ASP A 239 -3.92 -17.67 22.65
N ARG A 240 -3.66 -18.20 21.44
CA ARG A 240 -4.19 -19.49 20.99
C ARG A 240 -3.23 -20.18 20.02
N VAL A 241 -3.37 -21.49 19.90
CA VAL A 241 -2.68 -22.31 18.90
C VAL A 241 -3.71 -22.94 17.96
N VAL A 242 -3.49 -22.81 16.66
CA VAL A 242 -4.37 -23.35 15.61
C VAL A 242 -3.58 -24.17 14.59
N GLY A 243 -4.27 -24.93 13.74
CA GLY A 243 -3.67 -25.77 12.71
C GLY A 243 -3.70 -27.25 13.07
N ALA A 244 -2.54 -27.93 13.05
CA ALA A 244 -2.48 -29.37 13.28
C ALA A 244 -3.09 -29.79 14.64
N PRO A 245 -3.88 -30.88 14.68
CA PRO A 245 -4.46 -31.40 15.91
C PRO A 245 -3.38 -31.64 16.97
N GLY A 246 -3.62 -31.15 18.19
CA GLY A 246 -2.66 -31.28 19.28
C GLY A 246 -1.46 -30.33 19.18
N GLY A 247 -1.55 -29.23 18.43
CA GLY A 247 -0.47 -28.24 18.26
C GLY A 247 -0.04 -27.46 19.52
N HIS A 248 -0.85 -27.43 20.58
CA HIS A 248 -0.57 -26.67 21.82
C HIS A 248 0.83 -26.85 22.42
N PRO A 249 1.42 -28.07 22.46
CA PRO A 249 2.74 -28.28 23.04
C PRO A 249 3.89 -27.64 22.25
N ALA A 250 3.64 -27.10 21.04
CA ALA A 250 4.67 -26.39 20.28
C ALA A 250 4.94 -24.95 20.79
N PHE A 251 4.12 -24.44 21.71
CA PHE A 251 4.18 -23.07 22.23
C PHE A 251 3.97 -22.99 23.76
N ASP A 252 4.04 -24.11 24.47
CA ASP A 252 3.75 -24.18 25.91
C ASP A 252 5.01 -23.98 26.79
N GLY A 253 6.17 -23.73 26.16
CA GLY A 253 7.45 -23.56 26.82
C GLY A 253 8.07 -24.87 27.33
N LYS A 254 7.51 -26.04 26.98
CA LYS A 254 8.01 -27.35 27.41
C LYS A 254 8.66 -28.10 26.26
N GLU A 255 9.98 -28.07 26.28
CA GLU A 255 10.80 -28.74 25.25
C GLU A 255 10.71 -30.29 25.23
N SER A 256 10.05 -30.91 26.22
CA SER A 256 9.89 -32.37 26.33
C SER A 256 8.70 -32.91 25.53
N THR A 257 7.79 -32.03 25.12
CA THR A 257 6.64 -32.38 24.29
C THR A 257 6.92 -32.09 22.83
N SER A 258 6.23 -32.80 21.93
CA SER A 258 6.40 -32.64 20.49
C SER A 258 5.12 -32.98 19.74
N VAL A 259 4.94 -32.32 18.61
CA VAL A 259 3.80 -32.47 17.71
C VAL A 259 4.31 -32.94 16.35
N ASP A 260 3.70 -34.01 15.83
CA ASP A 260 3.98 -34.51 14.49
C ASP A 260 3.22 -33.67 13.44
N LEU A 261 3.98 -32.97 12.60
CA LEU A 261 3.48 -32.18 11.49
C LEU A 261 3.64 -32.95 10.19
N GLN A 262 2.51 -33.20 9.54
CA GLN A 262 2.43 -33.85 8.24
C GLN A 262 2.17 -32.79 7.16
N ARG A 263 2.75 -32.98 5.98
CA ARG A 263 2.42 -32.15 4.82
C ARG A 263 1.02 -32.51 4.34
N THR A 264 0.06 -31.61 4.49
CA THR A 264 -1.22 -31.65 3.76
C THR A 264 -1.17 -30.71 2.56
N GLU A 265 -1.94 -31.01 1.52
CA GLU A 265 -2.18 -30.06 0.43
C GLU A 265 -2.72 -28.74 1.02
N GLN A 266 -2.20 -27.61 0.52
CA GLN A 266 -2.55 -26.28 1.01
C GLN A 266 -4.00 -25.97 0.65
N ASP A 267 -4.85 -25.83 1.66
CA ASP A 267 -6.21 -25.29 1.54
C ASP A 267 -6.12 -23.75 1.56
N PRO A 268 -7.07 -23.01 0.95
CA PRO A 268 -7.15 -21.55 1.07
C PRO A 268 -7.12 -21.05 2.52
N SER A 269 -7.56 -21.85 3.49
CA SER A 269 -7.36 -21.62 4.92
C SER A 269 -5.92 -21.97 5.36
N TRP A 270 -4.97 -21.12 5.03
CA TRP A 270 -3.54 -21.24 5.34
C TRP A 270 -3.20 -21.60 6.80
N ARG A 271 -4.05 -21.24 7.77
CA ARG A 271 -3.90 -21.60 9.20
C ARG A 271 -4.30 -23.04 9.54
N LYS A 272 -5.08 -23.69 8.69
CA LYS A 272 -5.73 -24.98 8.99
C LYS A 272 -5.06 -26.18 8.33
N THR A 273 -4.20 -25.99 7.34
CA THR A 273 -3.54 -27.10 6.64
C THR A 273 -2.07 -27.23 6.95
N GLY A 274 -1.69 -28.33 7.61
CA GLY A 274 -0.33 -28.86 7.68
C GLY A 274 0.67 -28.05 8.52
N ALA A 275 0.28 -26.84 8.92
CA ALA A 275 1.03 -25.99 9.82
C ALA A 275 0.49 -26.04 11.24
N VAL A 276 1.33 -25.62 12.19
CA VAL A 276 0.87 -25.16 13.51
C VAL A 276 1.19 -23.69 13.62
N SER A 277 0.21 -22.91 14.07
CA SER A 277 0.30 -21.47 14.18
C SER A 277 -0.02 -21.01 15.60
N GLY A 278 0.91 -20.28 16.22
CA GLY A 278 0.67 -19.51 17.44
C GLY A 278 0.11 -18.14 17.06
N VAL A 279 -1.08 -17.81 17.52
CA VAL A 279 -1.81 -16.57 17.18
C VAL A 279 -1.78 -15.60 18.35
N PHE A 280 -1.61 -14.31 18.03
CA PHE A 280 -1.49 -13.20 18.97
C PHE A 280 -2.64 -12.20 18.79
N GLU A 281 -3.39 -11.94 19.85
CA GLU A 281 -4.48 -10.98 19.90
C GLU A 281 -4.40 -10.11 21.17
N PRO A 282 -4.10 -8.80 21.05
CA PRO A 282 -3.74 -8.08 19.82
C PRO A 282 -2.43 -8.57 19.17
N PRO A 283 -2.15 -8.23 17.89
CA PRO A 283 -0.89 -8.57 17.24
C PRO A 283 0.32 -8.11 18.05
N VAL A 284 1.41 -8.86 17.97
CA VAL A 284 2.70 -8.47 18.56
C VAL A 284 3.17 -7.18 17.88
N HIS A 285 3.36 -6.13 18.67
CA HIS A 285 3.77 -4.83 18.17
C HIS A 285 5.13 -4.91 17.44
N GLU A 286 6.12 -5.54 18.07
CA GLU A 286 7.45 -5.74 17.48
C GLU A 286 7.99 -7.15 17.78
N ALA A 287 8.34 -7.92 16.75
CA ALA A 287 9.05 -9.19 16.89
C ALA A 287 10.51 -9.03 16.45
N SER A 288 11.44 -9.30 17.36
CA SER A 288 12.87 -9.02 17.19
C SER A 288 13.71 -10.26 16.89
N SER A 289 13.30 -11.42 17.39
CA SER A 289 13.93 -12.69 17.06
C SER A 289 12.96 -13.86 17.25
N LEU A 290 13.23 -14.93 16.49
CA LEU A 290 12.48 -16.16 16.56
C LEU A 290 13.44 -17.34 16.63
N ARG A 291 13.07 -18.38 17.37
CA ARG A 291 13.81 -19.64 17.43
C ARG A 291 12.85 -20.79 17.30
N VAL A 292 13.33 -21.90 16.74
CA VAL A 292 12.54 -23.12 16.56
C VAL A 292 13.34 -24.33 17.03
N LYS A 293 12.68 -25.25 17.72
CA LYS A 293 13.21 -26.55 18.10
C LYS A 293 12.38 -27.64 17.46
N ALA A 294 13.00 -28.39 16.56
CA ALA A 294 12.30 -29.35 15.71
C ALA A 294 13.22 -30.49 15.28
N ARG A 295 12.65 -31.67 14.99
CA ARG A 295 13.32 -32.76 14.25
C ARG A 295 12.68 -32.90 12.86
N GLY A 296 13.47 -32.66 11.82
CA GLY A 296 13.00 -32.62 10.42
C GLY A 296 12.93 -31.19 9.87
N ALA A 297 13.24 -31.04 8.58
CA ALA A 297 13.33 -29.73 7.94
C ALA A 297 11.96 -29.09 7.72
N GLY A 298 11.92 -27.77 7.80
CA GLY A 298 10.70 -26.99 7.62
C GLY A 298 10.96 -25.51 7.42
N THR A 299 9.88 -24.75 7.42
CA THR A 299 9.91 -23.31 7.27
C THR A 299 9.12 -22.64 8.38
N LEU A 300 9.63 -21.49 8.83
CA LEU A 300 8.94 -20.62 9.77
C LEU A 300 8.50 -19.37 9.00
N ARG A 301 7.23 -19.01 9.14
CA ARG A 301 6.61 -17.84 8.50
C ARG A 301 5.90 -17.00 9.55
N ALA A 302 5.89 -15.69 9.32
CA ALA A 302 5.17 -14.73 10.17
C ALA A 302 3.98 -14.17 9.41
N ALA A 303 2.79 -14.18 10.00
CA ALA A 303 1.62 -13.48 9.48
C ALA A 303 1.60 -12.06 10.05
N ILE A 304 1.68 -11.07 9.17
CA ILE A 304 1.78 -9.66 9.52
C ILE A 304 0.47 -8.99 9.13
N ARG A 305 -0.26 -8.45 10.10
CA ARG A 305 -1.55 -7.81 9.84
C ARG A 305 -1.35 -6.54 9.02
N VAL A 306 -2.18 -6.37 7.99
CA VAL A 306 -2.18 -5.19 7.12
C VAL A 306 -3.61 -4.73 6.85
N GLU A 307 -3.73 -3.56 6.22
CA GLU A 307 -5.04 -3.04 5.81
C GLU A 307 -5.73 -3.97 4.80
N SER A 308 -7.07 -3.93 4.79
CA SER A 308 -7.89 -4.76 3.92
C SER A 308 -7.52 -4.60 2.44
N GLY A 309 -7.40 -5.73 1.75
CA GLY A 309 -7.08 -5.79 0.33
C GLY A 309 -5.58 -5.65 0.02
N LEU A 310 -4.71 -5.68 1.04
CA LEU A 310 -3.26 -5.86 0.88
C LEU A 310 -2.89 -7.30 1.26
N GLY A 311 -2.12 -7.99 0.42
CA GLY A 311 -1.67 -9.35 0.69
C GLY A 311 -2.77 -10.43 0.62
N LEU A 312 -2.64 -11.44 1.47
CA LEU A 312 -3.54 -12.59 1.56
C LEU A 312 -4.76 -12.26 2.44
N HIS A 313 -5.89 -12.91 2.17
CA HIS A 313 -7.11 -12.77 2.95
C HIS A 313 -7.35 -14.03 3.80
N ASP A 314 -7.49 -13.86 5.11
CA ASP A 314 -7.83 -14.95 6.02
C ASP A 314 -9.36 -15.09 6.12
N PRO A 315 -9.96 -16.18 5.62
CA PRO A 315 -11.41 -16.36 5.67
C PRO A 315 -11.95 -16.52 7.10
N ASP A 316 -11.13 -16.92 8.07
CA ASP A 316 -11.59 -17.14 9.46
C ASP A 316 -11.64 -15.84 10.26
N THR A 317 -10.62 -15.00 10.13
CA THR A 317 -10.52 -13.74 10.87
C THR A 317 -11.03 -12.54 10.07
N GLN A 318 -11.27 -12.71 8.76
CA GLN A 318 -11.62 -11.64 7.81
C GLN A 318 -10.53 -10.55 7.70
N HIS A 319 -9.32 -10.82 8.22
CA HIS A 319 -8.20 -9.89 8.15
C HIS A 319 -7.35 -10.13 6.89
N SER A 320 -6.67 -9.06 6.48
CA SER A 320 -5.62 -9.11 5.47
C SER A 320 -4.25 -9.22 6.14
N PHE A 321 -3.37 -10.06 5.59
CA PHE A 321 -2.05 -10.29 6.15
C PHE A 321 -1.00 -10.56 5.05
N LEU A 322 0.26 -10.30 5.38
CA LEU A 322 1.43 -10.75 4.61
C LEU A 322 2.02 -11.98 5.28
N LEU A 323 2.65 -12.85 4.50
CA LEU A 323 3.23 -14.11 5.00
C LEU A 323 4.68 -14.30 4.52
N PRO A 324 5.61 -13.42 4.90
CA PRO A 324 7.02 -13.59 4.54
C PRO A 324 7.60 -14.87 5.15
N LEU A 325 8.51 -15.47 4.41
CA LEU A 325 9.39 -16.53 4.89
C LEU A 325 10.42 -15.92 5.84
N VAL A 326 10.39 -16.32 7.10
CA VAL A 326 11.36 -15.86 8.11
C VAL A 326 12.66 -16.64 8.00
N CYS A 327 12.57 -17.96 7.93
CA CYS A 327 13.72 -18.84 7.82
C CYS A 327 13.33 -20.22 7.30
N ARG A 328 14.31 -20.92 6.70
CA ARG A 328 14.26 -22.36 6.49
C ARG A 328 15.18 -23.02 7.52
N PHE A 329 14.66 -23.98 8.29
CA PHE A 329 15.42 -24.67 9.33
C PHE A 329 15.64 -26.14 8.96
N LYS A 330 16.72 -26.74 9.49
CA LYS A 330 17.10 -28.13 9.19
C LYS A 330 16.37 -29.14 10.09
N GLY A 331 16.00 -28.73 11.29
CA GLY A 331 15.34 -29.54 12.29
C GLY A 331 16.28 -30.61 12.84
N THR A 332 17.36 -30.17 13.48
CA THR A 332 18.38 -31.07 14.04
C THR A 332 18.01 -31.66 15.41
N GLY A 333 16.88 -31.23 15.99
CA GLY A 333 16.47 -31.51 17.37
C GLY A 333 17.05 -30.52 18.39
N GLN A 334 17.96 -29.64 17.96
CA GLN A 334 18.46 -28.52 18.75
C GLN A 334 17.70 -27.23 18.39
N TRP A 335 17.87 -26.20 19.22
CA TRP A 335 17.39 -24.86 18.91
C TRP A 335 18.10 -24.30 17.67
N GLU A 336 17.32 -23.80 16.72
CA GLU A 336 17.78 -23.09 15.54
C GLU A 336 17.27 -21.64 15.59
N ASP A 337 18.20 -20.69 15.52
CA ASP A 337 17.91 -19.25 15.46
C ASP A 337 17.46 -18.83 14.07
N CYS A 338 16.35 -18.10 14.00
CA CYS A 338 15.89 -17.44 12.80
C CYS A 338 16.20 -15.94 12.91
N ALA A 339 17.40 -15.57 12.47
CA ALA A 339 17.89 -14.21 12.51
C ALA A 339 17.06 -13.31 11.58
N LEU A 340 16.39 -12.32 12.16
CA LEU A 340 15.66 -11.32 11.39
C LEU A 340 16.60 -10.20 10.92
N PRO A 341 16.63 -9.86 9.61
CA PRO A 341 17.43 -8.72 9.14
C PRO A 341 16.93 -7.37 9.68
N VAL A 342 15.64 -7.30 10.05
CA VAL A 342 14.95 -6.19 10.69
C VAL A 342 13.83 -6.73 11.58
N SER A 343 13.47 -6.04 12.68
CA SER A 343 12.29 -6.43 13.46
C SER A 343 11.03 -6.40 12.60
N LEU A 344 10.16 -7.39 12.78
CA LEU A 344 8.82 -7.43 12.20
C LEU A 344 7.84 -6.63 13.06
N LEU A 345 6.81 -6.06 12.46
CA LEU A 345 5.76 -5.31 13.17
C LEU A 345 4.40 -5.96 12.94
N ASP A 346 3.46 -5.73 13.85
CA ASP A 346 2.06 -6.18 13.76
C ASP A 346 1.91 -7.67 13.45
N VAL A 347 2.73 -8.50 14.10
CA VAL A 347 2.76 -9.96 13.89
C VAL A 347 1.56 -10.58 14.58
N GLU A 348 0.59 -11.06 13.81
CA GLU A 348 -0.62 -11.68 14.33
C GLU A 348 -0.51 -13.19 14.49
N ALA A 349 0.40 -13.86 13.77
CA ALA A 349 0.67 -15.27 13.99
C ALA A 349 2.08 -15.68 13.55
N ILE A 350 2.64 -16.70 14.20
CA ILE A 350 3.85 -17.39 13.74
C ILE A 350 3.46 -18.82 13.39
N SER A 351 3.82 -19.24 12.17
CA SER A 351 3.40 -20.52 11.61
C SER A 351 4.61 -21.35 11.19
N VAL A 352 4.60 -22.63 11.53
CA VAL A 352 5.62 -23.59 11.14
C VAL A 352 5.04 -24.58 10.15
N PHE A 353 5.70 -24.74 9.00
CA PHE A 353 5.30 -25.66 7.93
C PHE A 353 6.37 -26.75 7.74
N PRO A 354 6.00 -28.04 7.64
CA PRO A 354 6.90 -29.09 7.19
C PRO A 354 7.30 -28.85 5.73
N ASP A 355 8.54 -29.21 5.37
CA ASP A 355 9.00 -29.12 3.97
C ASP A 355 8.50 -30.33 3.15
N LYS A 356 9.36 -31.31 2.85
CA LYS A 356 8.99 -32.52 2.09
C LYS A 356 8.64 -33.74 2.95
N ARG A 357 9.19 -33.81 4.16
CA ARG A 357 9.03 -34.93 5.08
C ARG A 357 8.29 -34.48 6.34
N PRO A 358 7.69 -35.43 7.09
CA PRO A 358 7.13 -35.13 8.39
C PRO A 358 8.18 -34.51 9.33
N LEU A 359 7.69 -33.67 10.22
CA LEU A 359 8.48 -32.85 11.13
C LEU A 359 7.93 -33.08 12.55
N MET A 360 8.79 -33.34 13.52
CA MET A 360 8.43 -33.27 14.94
C MET A 360 8.75 -31.88 15.47
N LEU A 361 7.74 -31.05 15.70
CA LEU A 361 7.91 -29.71 16.27
C LEU A 361 7.86 -29.81 17.79
N SER A 362 8.93 -29.39 18.47
CA SER A 362 8.99 -29.38 19.94
C SER A 362 8.61 -28.03 20.53
N GLU A 363 9.18 -26.94 20.02
CA GLU A 363 8.93 -25.59 20.56
C GLU A 363 9.19 -24.50 19.51
N VAL A 364 8.46 -23.40 19.61
CA VAL A 364 8.68 -22.16 18.87
C VAL A 364 8.70 -21.00 19.84
N GLU A 365 9.76 -20.19 19.78
CA GLU A 365 9.94 -19.03 20.63
C GLU A 365 9.95 -17.75 19.80
N ILE A 366 9.24 -16.74 20.30
CA ILE A 366 9.26 -15.36 19.79
C ILE A 366 9.69 -14.40 20.92
N LEU A 367 10.65 -13.53 20.61
CA LEU A 367 11.10 -12.45 21.50
C LEU A 367 10.69 -11.11 20.90
N GLY A 368 9.99 -10.30 21.68
CA GLY A 368 9.41 -9.06 21.19
C GLY A 368 8.75 -8.21 22.27
N THR A 369 7.95 -7.26 21.81
CA THR A 369 7.10 -6.40 22.63
C THR A 369 5.65 -6.53 22.16
N ARG A 370 4.71 -6.58 23.11
CA ARG A 370 3.27 -6.60 22.85
C ARG A 370 2.68 -5.21 23.07
#